data_AF-A0A0P1ABC4-F1
#
_entry.id   AF-A0A0P1ABC4-F1
#
_cell.length_a   1.000
_cell.length_b   1.000
_cell.length_c   1.000
_cell.angle_alpha   90.00
_cell.angle_beta   90.00
_cell.angle_gamma   90.00
#
_symmetry.space_group_name_H-M   'P 1'
#
loop_
_entity.id
_entity.type
_entity.pdbx_description
1 polymer ?
#
loop_
_entity_poly.entity_id
_entity_poly.type
_entity_poly.pdbx_seq_one_letter_code
_entity_poly.pdbx_strand_id
1 'polypeptide(L)'
;MVERLMHLAPPEVTGYILDSPVSTTGVYNYFTDLDDIVDEVARTFLERCDHDRVCSSHFKEPNTLITVFQDVLTALDNQPDSACFEIINTMKIINHNWPASHKLRKLVFSLVMTPSLYMTIPQFVYRLKRCQPHDVDVLTTYINNLSDNGLFDPDPSGQSSELLYNLIVFLEIWERPTPSLAELKKRFLNSVGGWGVYADSSRNQL
;
A
#
# COMPACT_ATOMS: atom_id res chain seq x y z
N MET A 1 5.34 18.04 -11.06
CA MET A 1 5.30 19.09 -12.10
C MET A 1 5.58 20.52 -11.57
N VAL A 2 5.96 20.72 -10.30
CA VAL A 2 6.30 22.07 -9.77
C VAL A 2 7.76 22.46 -10.02
N GLU A 3 8.68 21.50 -10.02
CA GLU A 3 10.12 21.74 -10.26
C GLU A 3 10.40 22.47 -11.60
N ARG A 4 9.72 22.08 -12.68
CA ARG A 4 9.88 22.74 -13.99
C ARG A 4 9.44 24.20 -13.99
N LEU A 5 8.42 24.54 -13.19
CA LEU A 5 8.01 25.93 -12.99
C LEU A 5 9.07 26.71 -12.19
N MET A 6 9.68 26.08 -11.18
CA MET A 6 10.79 26.66 -10.42
C MET A 6 12.01 26.93 -11.31
N HIS A 7 12.33 26.02 -12.23
CA HIS A 7 13.42 26.23 -13.20
C HIS A 7 13.16 27.35 -14.21
N LEU A 8 11.90 27.56 -14.60
CA LEU A 8 11.52 28.68 -15.48
C LEU A 8 11.67 30.04 -14.78
N ALA A 9 11.59 30.06 -13.46
CA ALA A 9 11.71 31.25 -12.60
C ALA A 9 10.91 32.46 -13.12
N PRO A 10 9.59 32.31 -13.40
CA PRO A 10 8.79 33.42 -13.88
C PRO A 10 8.74 34.55 -12.84
N PRO A 11 8.86 35.83 -13.25
CA PRO A 11 8.97 36.96 -12.34
C PRO A 11 7.73 37.19 -11.47
N GLU A 12 6.59 36.63 -11.84
CA GLU A 12 5.33 36.71 -11.10
C GLU A 12 5.30 35.81 -9.85
N VAL A 13 6.15 34.79 -9.78
CA VAL A 13 6.19 33.87 -8.63
C VAL A 13 7.17 34.37 -7.58
N THR A 14 6.63 34.74 -6.42
CA THR A 14 7.42 35.31 -5.30
C THR A 14 7.95 34.26 -4.31
N GLY A 15 7.50 33.01 -4.42
CA GLY A 15 7.95 31.89 -3.58
C GLY A 15 7.15 30.61 -3.79
N TYR A 16 7.66 29.51 -3.25
CA TYR A 16 7.04 28.18 -3.31
C TYR A 16 6.94 27.58 -1.91
N ILE A 17 5.81 26.96 -1.60
CA ILE A 17 5.64 26.06 -0.46
C ILE A 17 5.44 24.67 -1.04
N LEU A 18 6.36 23.75 -0.73
CA LEU A 18 6.30 22.38 -1.20
C LEU A 18 5.93 21.49 -0.02
N ASP A 19 4.76 20.87 -0.09
CA ASP A 19 4.36 19.81 0.82
C ASP A 19 4.67 18.46 0.15
N SER A 20 5.44 17.61 0.85
CA SER A 20 5.86 16.28 0.38
C SER A 20 6.54 16.28 -1.00
N PRO A 21 7.65 17.04 -1.20
CA PRO A 21 8.32 17.10 -2.49
C PRO A 21 9.00 15.77 -2.86
N VAL A 22 8.96 15.45 -4.16
CA VAL A 22 9.76 14.37 -4.76
C VAL A 22 10.87 15.03 -5.57
N SER A 23 12.13 14.69 -5.28
CA SER A 23 13.31 15.25 -5.96
C SER A 23 13.82 14.31 -7.05
N THR A 24 14.28 14.88 -8.16
CA THR A 24 14.90 14.17 -9.29
C THR A 24 16.38 13.85 -9.06
N THR A 25 16.97 14.36 -7.96
CA THR A 25 18.39 14.19 -7.65
C THR A 25 18.75 12.83 -7.06
N GLY A 26 17.80 11.90 -6.92
CA GLY A 26 18.04 10.49 -6.61
C GLY A 26 18.63 10.18 -5.23
N VAL A 27 18.77 11.18 -4.35
CA VAL A 27 19.33 10.99 -3.00
C VAL A 27 18.29 10.45 -2.01
N TYR A 28 17.00 10.67 -2.28
CA TYR A 28 15.89 10.17 -1.47
C TYR A 28 14.65 9.92 -2.36
N ASN A 29 14.12 8.69 -2.35
CA ASN A 29 12.82 8.25 -2.89
C ASN A 29 12.75 7.90 -4.39
N TYR A 30 13.40 6.82 -4.82
CA TYR A 30 13.04 6.22 -6.12
C TYR A 30 11.65 5.61 -6.06
N PHE A 31 10.93 5.61 -7.18
CA PHE A 31 9.64 4.93 -7.27
C PHE A 31 9.77 3.42 -7.01
N THR A 32 10.92 2.82 -7.33
CA THR A 32 11.24 1.41 -7.03
C THR A 32 11.39 1.12 -5.53
N ASP A 33 11.55 2.15 -4.69
CA ASP A 33 11.62 2.05 -3.24
C ASP A 33 10.26 2.26 -2.57
N LEU A 34 9.19 2.52 -3.34
CA LEU A 34 7.86 2.82 -2.79
C LEU A 34 7.35 1.74 -1.82
N ASP A 35 7.60 0.47 -2.14
CA ASP A 35 7.24 -0.65 -1.27
C ASP A 35 7.98 -0.60 0.07
N ASP A 36 9.26 -0.22 0.09
CA ASP A 36 10.06 -0.11 1.32
C ASP A 36 9.69 1.15 2.13
N ILE A 37 9.46 2.28 1.46
CA ILE A 37 9.07 3.55 2.09
C ILE A 37 7.72 3.41 2.80
N VAL A 38 6.73 2.81 2.14
CA VAL A 38 5.42 2.62 2.77
C VAL A 38 5.46 1.54 3.85
N ASP A 39 6.31 0.53 3.69
CA ASP A 39 6.53 -0.47 4.72
C ASP A 39 7.05 0.14 6.03
N GLU A 40 8.01 1.06 5.98
CA GLU A 40 8.51 1.77 7.16
C GLU A 40 7.38 2.47 7.93
N VAL A 41 6.53 3.21 7.21
CA VAL A 41 5.38 3.91 7.79
C VAL A 41 4.37 2.91 8.35
N ALA A 42 4.03 1.87 7.59
CA ALA A 42 3.05 0.88 7.97
C ALA A 42 3.50 0.09 9.21
N ARG A 43 4.75 -0.39 9.28
CA ARG A 43 5.29 -1.07 10.46
C ARG A 43 5.29 -0.16 11.68
N THR A 44 5.78 1.08 11.53
CA THR A 44 5.78 2.06 12.61
C THR A 44 4.37 2.25 13.17
N PHE A 45 3.36 2.31 12.31
CA PHE A 45 1.97 2.38 12.73
C PHE A 45 1.51 1.11 13.47
N LEU A 46 1.81 -0.08 12.94
CA LEU A 46 1.40 -1.35 13.58
C LEU A 46 2.05 -1.53 14.96
N GLU A 47 3.33 -1.19 15.11
CA GLU A 47 4.09 -1.29 16.37
C GLU A 47 3.61 -0.29 17.43
N ARG A 48 3.08 0.87 17.01
CA ARG A 48 2.47 1.84 17.94
C ARG A 48 1.24 1.30 18.66
N CYS A 49 0.63 0.21 18.18
CA CYS A 49 -0.48 -0.46 18.86
C CYS A 49 -0.16 -0.80 20.32
N ASP A 50 1.09 -1.15 20.63
CA ASP A 50 1.52 -1.53 21.98
C ASP A 50 1.49 -0.36 22.97
N HIS A 51 1.50 0.87 22.46
CA HIS A 51 1.43 2.10 23.24
C HIS A 51 0.01 2.69 23.30
N ASP A 52 -0.94 2.16 22.52
CA ASP A 52 -2.34 2.55 22.58
C ASP A 52 -3.13 1.61 23.50
N ARG A 53 -3.88 2.17 24.45
CA ARG A 53 -4.59 1.38 25.46
C ARG A 53 -5.68 0.48 24.86
N VAL A 54 -6.36 0.92 23.81
CA VAL A 54 -7.46 0.16 23.21
C VAL A 54 -6.87 -0.94 22.33
N CYS A 55 -5.91 -0.60 21.47
CA CYS A 55 -5.24 -1.52 20.58
C CYS A 55 -4.49 -2.62 21.36
N SER A 56 -3.64 -2.24 22.32
CA SER A 56 -2.89 -3.19 23.17
C SER A 56 -3.80 -4.06 24.05
N SER A 57 -5.07 -3.70 24.27
CA SER A 57 -6.00 -4.60 24.97
C SER A 57 -6.36 -5.84 24.15
N HIS A 58 -6.29 -5.73 22.82
CA HIS A 58 -6.58 -6.80 21.85
C HIS A 58 -5.33 -7.48 21.30
N PHE A 59 -4.20 -6.77 21.29
CA PHE A 59 -2.92 -7.24 20.77
C PHE A 59 -1.86 -7.15 21.87
N LYS A 60 -1.42 -8.30 22.38
CA LYS A 60 -0.43 -8.40 23.46
C LYS A 60 0.56 -9.48 23.13
N GLU A 61 1.81 -9.28 23.54
CA GLU A 61 2.87 -10.29 23.44
C GLU A 61 2.39 -11.70 23.86
N PRO A 62 2.65 -12.75 23.05
CA PRO A 62 3.40 -12.74 21.78
C PRO A 62 2.59 -12.34 20.52
N ASN A 63 1.30 -12.06 20.69
CA ASN A 63 0.35 -11.71 19.63
C ASN A 63 0.18 -10.19 19.49
N THR A 64 1.26 -9.47 19.23
CA THR A 64 1.20 -8.04 18.86
C THR A 64 0.51 -7.86 17.51
N LEU A 65 0.13 -6.63 17.17
CA LEU A 65 -0.58 -6.36 15.92
C LEU A 65 0.25 -6.78 14.70
N ILE A 66 1.56 -6.51 14.72
CA ILE A 66 2.46 -6.87 13.63
C ILE A 66 2.63 -8.39 13.49
N THR A 67 2.78 -9.14 14.59
CA THR A 67 2.92 -10.61 14.53
C THR A 67 1.63 -11.27 14.06
N VAL A 68 0.48 -10.81 14.58
CA VAL A 68 -0.83 -11.28 14.11
C VAL A 68 -1.03 -10.99 12.63
N PHE A 69 -0.62 -9.82 12.15
CA PHE A 69 -0.75 -9.51 10.73
C PHE A 69 0.10 -10.44 9.85
N GLN A 70 1.33 -10.76 10.27
CA GLN A 70 2.19 -11.73 9.58
C GLN A 70 1.59 -13.15 9.59
N ASP A 71 0.98 -13.55 10.70
CA ASP A 71 0.26 -14.82 10.81
C ASP A 71 -0.93 -14.86 9.84
N VAL A 72 -1.69 -13.77 9.74
CA VAL A 72 -2.81 -13.65 8.78
C VAL A 72 -2.31 -13.76 7.34
N LEU A 73 -1.24 -13.07 6.96
CA LEU A 73 -0.66 -13.20 5.62
C LEU A 73 -0.26 -14.64 5.31
N THR A 74 0.39 -15.31 6.27
CA THR A 74 0.81 -16.71 6.15
C THR A 74 -0.38 -17.66 6.07
N ALA A 75 -1.44 -17.42 6.84
CA ALA A 75 -2.67 -18.20 6.79
C ALA A 75 -3.36 -18.06 5.43
N LEU A 76 -3.40 -16.86 4.85
CA LEU A 76 -3.98 -16.65 3.52
C LEU A 76 -3.23 -17.40 2.41
N ASP A 77 -1.91 -17.55 2.52
CA ASP A 77 -1.14 -18.32 1.54
C ASP A 77 -1.29 -19.84 1.71
N ASN A 78 -1.59 -20.30 2.94
CA ASN A 78 -1.64 -21.72 3.28
C ASN A 78 -3.06 -22.32 3.42
N GLN A 79 -4.10 -21.49 3.56
CA GLN A 79 -5.49 -21.90 3.82
C GLN A 79 -6.45 -21.28 2.79
N PRO A 80 -6.43 -21.75 1.53
CA PRO A 80 -7.21 -21.18 0.44
C PRO A 80 -8.72 -21.40 0.53
N ASP A 81 -9.24 -22.08 1.56
CA ASP A 81 -10.66 -22.42 1.68
C ASP A 81 -11.37 -21.70 2.86
N SER A 82 -10.69 -20.79 3.56
CA SER A 82 -11.32 -20.05 4.67
C SER A 82 -12.25 -18.94 4.16
N ALA A 83 -13.31 -18.63 4.91
CA ALA A 83 -14.24 -17.56 4.52
C ALA A 83 -13.53 -16.19 4.37
N CYS A 84 -12.54 -15.90 5.21
CA CYS A 84 -11.76 -14.66 5.08
C CYS A 84 -10.76 -14.72 3.93
N PHE A 85 -10.24 -15.90 3.58
CA PHE A 85 -9.49 -16.04 2.33
C PHE A 85 -10.36 -15.65 1.14
N GLU A 86 -11.58 -16.16 1.04
CA GLU A 86 -12.48 -15.83 -0.07
C GLU A 86 -12.78 -14.33 -0.15
N ILE A 87 -13.03 -13.66 0.98
CA ILE A 87 -13.23 -12.21 1.03
C ILE A 87 -12.00 -11.46 0.47
N ILE A 88 -10.80 -11.81 0.92
CA ILE A 88 -9.57 -11.15 0.49
C ILE A 88 -9.24 -11.48 -0.97
N ASN A 89 -9.47 -12.74 -1.38
CA ASN A 89 -9.23 -13.23 -2.72
C ASN A 89 -10.17 -12.61 -3.75
N THR A 90 -11.39 -12.24 -3.36
CA THR A 90 -12.37 -11.60 -4.26
C THR A 90 -12.26 -10.07 -4.31
N MET A 91 -11.33 -9.47 -3.56
CA MET A 91 -11.09 -8.02 -3.61
C MET A 91 -10.76 -7.55 -5.03
N LYS A 92 -11.47 -6.51 -5.47
CA LYS A 92 -11.34 -5.88 -6.80
C LYS A 92 -10.16 -4.92 -6.85
N ILE A 93 -8.95 -5.45 -6.70
CA ILE A 93 -7.73 -4.68 -6.94
C ILE A 93 -7.31 -4.76 -8.42
N ILE A 94 -6.47 -3.84 -8.87
CA ILE A 94 -5.97 -3.77 -10.26
C ILE A 94 -5.40 -5.13 -10.74
N ASN A 95 -4.65 -5.82 -9.88
CA ASN A 95 -4.06 -7.13 -10.19
C ASN A 95 -4.93 -8.27 -9.66
N HIS A 96 -5.99 -8.61 -10.40
CA HIS A 96 -6.99 -9.63 -9.99
C HIS A 96 -6.41 -11.03 -9.75
N ASN A 97 -5.31 -11.40 -10.42
CA ASN A 97 -4.64 -12.71 -10.28
C ASN A 97 -3.67 -12.80 -9.10
N TRP A 98 -3.54 -11.74 -8.29
CA TRP A 98 -2.67 -11.78 -7.13
C TRP A 98 -3.16 -12.75 -6.05
N PRO A 99 -2.25 -13.47 -5.36
CA PRO A 99 -2.60 -14.22 -4.15
C PRO A 99 -3.28 -13.33 -3.10
N ALA A 100 -4.12 -13.93 -2.25
CA ALA A 100 -4.84 -13.18 -1.22
C ALA A 100 -3.91 -12.37 -0.30
N SER A 101 -2.74 -12.90 0.08
CA SER A 101 -1.77 -12.17 0.89
C SER A 101 -1.17 -10.95 0.18
N HIS A 102 -1.06 -10.98 -1.15
CA HIS A 102 -0.62 -9.82 -1.95
C HIS A 102 -1.73 -8.76 -2.00
N LYS A 103 -2.99 -9.19 -2.17
CA LYS A 103 -4.15 -8.28 -2.12
C LYS A 103 -4.26 -7.60 -0.76
N LEU A 104 -4.01 -8.33 0.32
CA LEU A 104 -4.00 -7.78 1.67
C LEU A 104 -2.90 -6.72 1.86
N ARG A 105 -1.67 -6.96 1.39
CA ARG A 105 -0.59 -5.95 1.40
C ARG A 105 -0.97 -4.68 0.63
N LYS A 106 -1.64 -4.81 -0.52
CA LYS A 106 -2.14 -3.67 -1.31
C LYS A 106 -3.21 -2.88 -0.58
N LEU A 107 -4.11 -3.58 0.13
CA LEU A 107 -5.12 -2.94 0.95
C LEU A 107 -4.46 -2.15 2.10
N VAL A 108 -3.50 -2.74 2.83
CA VAL A 108 -2.79 -2.03 3.90
C VAL A 108 -2.06 -0.80 3.37
N PHE A 109 -1.37 -0.90 2.22
CA PHE A 109 -0.81 0.26 1.53
C PHE A 109 -1.86 1.36 1.35
N SER A 110 -3.03 1.01 0.80
CA SER A 110 -4.09 1.98 0.47
C SER A 110 -4.69 2.62 1.73
N LEU A 111 -4.83 1.85 2.81
CA LEU A 111 -5.32 2.34 4.10
C LEU A 111 -4.32 3.30 4.77
N VAL A 112 -3.02 2.96 4.77
CA VAL A 112 -1.96 3.81 5.33
C VAL A 112 -1.86 5.14 4.59
N MET A 113 -1.97 5.09 3.26
CA MET A 113 -1.93 6.29 2.41
C MET A 113 -3.18 7.16 2.51
N THR A 114 -4.24 6.71 3.18
CA THR A 114 -5.50 7.44 3.33
C THR A 114 -5.66 7.96 4.76
N PRO A 115 -5.55 9.29 5.00
CA PRO A 115 -5.56 9.87 6.35
C PRO A 115 -6.79 9.53 7.22
N SER A 116 -7.93 9.18 6.62
CA SER A 116 -9.14 8.81 7.37
C SER A 116 -9.27 7.30 7.65
N LEU A 117 -8.42 6.45 7.05
CA LEU A 117 -8.60 5.00 7.07
C LEU A 117 -7.49 4.24 7.79
N TYR A 118 -6.29 4.80 7.97
CA TYR A 118 -5.19 4.08 8.61
C TYR A 118 -5.55 3.56 10.03
N MET A 119 -6.42 4.28 10.76
CA MET A 119 -6.89 3.89 12.09
C MET A 119 -7.82 2.65 12.11
N THR A 120 -8.29 2.17 10.96
CA THR A 120 -9.14 0.97 10.87
C THR A 120 -8.32 -0.32 10.75
N ILE A 121 -7.02 -0.22 10.49
CA ILE A 121 -6.14 -1.37 10.27
C ILE A 121 -6.18 -2.34 11.46
N PRO A 122 -6.05 -1.91 12.73
CA PRO A 122 -6.07 -2.84 13.86
C PRO A 122 -7.37 -3.65 13.97
N GLN A 123 -8.52 -3.00 13.76
CA GLN A 123 -9.85 -3.62 13.81
C GLN A 123 -10.04 -4.60 12.67
N PHE A 124 -9.55 -4.25 11.48
CA PHE A 124 -9.57 -5.11 10.32
C PHE A 124 -8.73 -6.38 10.55
N VAL A 125 -7.50 -6.23 11.05
CA VAL A 125 -6.61 -7.35 11.39
C VAL A 125 -7.20 -8.22 12.50
N TYR A 126 -7.78 -7.61 13.54
CA TYR A 126 -8.43 -8.34 14.65
C TYR A 126 -9.55 -9.26 14.14
N ARG A 127 -10.37 -8.77 13.21
CA ARG A 127 -11.46 -9.53 12.60
C ARG A 127 -10.95 -10.61 11.66
N LEU A 128 -9.92 -10.33 10.86
CA LEU A 128 -9.28 -11.34 10.01
C LEU A 128 -8.69 -12.50 10.83
N LYS A 129 -8.03 -12.21 11.95
CA LYS A 129 -7.48 -13.24 12.85
C LYS A 129 -8.58 -14.17 13.36
N ARG A 130 -9.72 -13.62 13.77
CA ARG A 130 -10.84 -14.38 14.33
C ARG A 130 -11.63 -15.16 13.28
N CYS A 131 -11.86 -14.53 12.13
CA CYS A 131 -12.62 -15.04 11.00
C CYS A 131 -13.93 -15.77 11.37
N GLN A 132 -14.71 -15.22 12.31
CA GLN A 132 -16.01 -15.80 12.68
C GLN A 132 -17.10 -15.35 11.69
N PRO A 133 -18.27 -16.02 11.61
CA PRO A 133 -19.33 -15.63 10.67
C PRO A 133 -19.72 -14.15 10.73
N HIS A 134 -19.83 -13.56 11.91
CA HIS A 134 -20.10 -12.13 12.04
C HIS A 134 -18.92 -11.23 11.61
N ASP A 135 -17.68 -11.71 11.74
CA ASP A 135 -16.52 -10.99 11.22
C ASP A 135 -16.52 -10.99 9.69
N VAL A 136 -16.91 -12.10 9.06
CA VAL A 136 -17.05 -12.23 7.59
C VAL A 136 -18.04 -11.19 7.05
N ASP A 137 -19.21 -11.03 7.67
CA ASP A 137 -20.21 -10.03 7.24
C ASP A 137 -19.66 -8.60 7.33
N VAL A 138 -19.00 -8.26 8.44
CA VAL A 138 -18.42 -6.94 8.66
C VAL A 138 -17.27 -6.66 7.69
N LEU A 139 -16.36 -7.63 7.51
CA LEU A 139 -15.23 -7.51 6.60
C LEU A 139 -15.69 -7.35 5.15
N THR A 140 -16.70 -8.13 4.73
CA THR A 140 -17.31 -8.04 3.40
C THR A 140 -17.90 -6.65 3.17
N THR A 141 -18.70 -6.16 4.12
CA THR A 141 -19.32 -4.83 4.04
C THR A 141 -18.27 -3.74 3.97
N TYR A 142 -17.24 -3.84 4.80
CA TYR A 142 -16.14 -2.89 4.86
C TYR A 142 -15.37 -2.84 3.53
N ILE A 143 -14.94 -3.98 3.00
CA ILE A 143 -14.19 -4.08 1.75
C ILE A 143 -15.02 -3.60 0.55
N ASN A 144 -16.31 -3.95 0.49
CA ASN A 144 -17.21 -3.47 -0.55
C ASN A 144 -17.32 -1.94 -0.50
N ASN A 145 -17.48 -1.36 0.70
CA ASN A 145 -17.53 0.09 0.86
C ASN A 145 -16.22 0.77 0.42
N LEU A 146 -15.06 0.20 0.72
CA LEU A 146 -13.78 0.73 0.23
C LEU A 146 -13.69 0.69 -1.30
N SER A 147 -14.13 -0.42 -1.90
CA SER A 147 -14.14 -0.59 -3.36
C SER A 147 -15.11 0.38 -4.04
N ASP A 148 -16.32 0.54 -3.50
CA ASP A 148 -17.36 1.39 -4.08
C ASP A 148 -17.00 2.89 -3.98
N ASN A 149 -16.19 3.26 -3.00
CA ASN A 149 -15.61 4.60 -2.87
C ASN A 149 -14.31 4.80 -3.67
N GLY A 150 -13.90 3.82 -4.49
CA GLY A 150 -12.76 3.96 -5.39
C GLY A 150 -11.39 3.87 -4.71
N LEU A 151 -11.26 3.29 -3.50
CA LEU A 151 -9.97 3.19 -2.81
C LEU A 151 -8.88 2.49 -3.66
N PHE A 152 -9.30 1.55 -4.51
CA PHE A 152 -8.40 0.80 -5.39
C PHE A 152 -8.35 1.34 -6.82
N ASP A 153 -9.06 2.43 -7.10
CA ASP A 153 -9.05 3.10 -8.40
C ASP A 153 -7.81 4.02 -8.48
N PRO A 154 -6.89 3.79 -9.44
CA PRO A 154 -5.71 4.63 -9.60
C PRO A 154 -6.03 6.02 -10.17
N ASP A 155 -7.19 6.24 -10.80
CA ASP A 155 -7.62 7.55 -11.29
C ASP A 155 -9.15 7.71 -11.24
N PRO A 156 -9.72 7.90 -10.03
CA PRO A 156 -11.17 8.06 -9.87
C PRO A 156 -11.71 9.33 -10.57
N SER A 157 -10.83 10.25 -10.98
CA SER A 157 -11.18 11.51 -11.64
C SER A 157 -11.11 11.44 -13.17
N GLY A 158 -10.41 10.46 -13.73
CA GLY A 158 -10.09 10.35 -15.16
C GLY A 158 -9.26 11.51 -15.71
N GLN A 159 -8.67 12.34 -14.85
CA GLN A 159 -7.95 13.55 -15.24
C GLN A 159 -6.43 13.36 -15.26
N SER A 160 -5.92 12.19 -14.90
CA SER A 160 -4.49 11.91 -14.92
C SER A 160 -4.05 11.44 -16.31
N SER A 161 -2.94 11.99 -16.81
CA SER A 161 -2.30 11.46 -18.02
C SER A 161 -1.34 10.34 -17.62
N GLU A 162 -1.76 9.10 -17.83
CA GLU A 162 -0.94 7.91 -17.54
C GLU A 162 0.41 7.95 -18.28
N LEU A 163 0.42 8.42 -19.52
CA LEU A 163 1.66 8.60 -20.29
C LEU A 163 2.61 9.60 -19.63
N LEU A 164 2.10 10.78 -19.23
CA LEU A 164 2.93 11.80 -18.57
C LEU A 164 3.45 11.29 -17.23
N TYR A 165 2.61 10.61 -16.44
CA TYR A 165 3.00 9.99 -15.18
C TYR A 165 4.15 8.99 -15.39
N ASN A 166 3.99 8.05 -16.32
CA ASN A 166 5.01 7.04 -16.62
C ASN A 166 6.31 7.67 -17.13
N LEU A 167 6.24 8.70 -17.98
CA LEU A 167 7.44 9.42 -18.44
C LEU A 167 8.23 10.03 -17.28
N ILE A 168 7.54 10.69 -16.34
CA ILE A 168 8.18 11.25 -15.14
C ILE A 168 8.80 10.12 -14.31
N VAL A 169 8.05 9.04 -14.06
CA VAL A 169 8.55 7.89 -13.29
C VAL A 169 9.85 7.35 -13.87
N PHE A 170 9.88 6.98 -15.15
CA PHE A 170 11.04 6.31 -15.76
C PHE A 170 12.24 7.23 -16.03
N LEU A 171 11.99 8.51 -16.31
CA LEU A 171 13.06 9.45 -16.65
C LEU A 171 13.68 10.11 -15.43
N GLU A 172 12.88 10.38 -14.39
CA GLU A 172 13.28 11.29 -13.33
C GLU A 172 13.42 10.60 -11.96
N ILE A 173 12.62 9.57 -11.67
CA ILE A 173 12.54 8.97 -10.32
C ILE A 173 12.66 7.44 -10.31
N TRP A 174 13.09 6.83 -11.40
CA TRP A 174 13.36 5.39 -11.48
C TRP A 174 14.81 5.10 -11.10
N GLU A 175 15.02 4.09 -10.25
CA GLU A 175 16.36 3.69 -9.80
C GLU A 175 17.22 3.23 -10.97
N ARG A 176 18.46 3.74 -11.03
CA ARG A 176 19.44 3.40 -12.06
C ARG A 176 20.74 2.93 -11.40
N PRO A 177 21.23 1.71 -11.72
CA PRO A 177 20.64 0.74 -12.66
C PRO A 177 19.31 0.15 -12.17
N THR A 178 18.44 -0.24 -13.11
CA THR A 178 17.12 -0.81 -12.78
C THR A 178 17.27 -2.08 -11.94
N PRO A 179 16.59 -2.17 -10.78
CA PRO A 179 16.55 -3.39 -9.98
C PRO A 179 15.95 -4.56 -10.75
N SER A 180 16.36 -5.78 -10.40
CA SER A 180 15.76 -6.99 -10.97
C SER A 180 14.30 -7.16 -10.50
N LEU A 181 13.47 -7.82 -11.32
CA LEU A 181 12.11 -8.18 -10.92
C LEU A 181 12.08 -9.00 -9.62
N ALA A 182 13.09 -9.86 -9.41
CA ALA A 182 13.23 -10.65 -8.19
C ALA A 182 13.46 -9.77 -6.96
N GLU A 183 14.27 -8.71 -7.10
CA GLU A 183 14.52 -7.75 -6.03
C GLU A 183 13.27 -6.94 -5.70
N LEU A 184 12.59 -6.39 -6.72
CA LEU A 184 11.33 -5.64 -6.51
C LEU A 184 10.24 -6.52 -5.87
N LYS A 185 10.14 -7.79 -6.30
CA LYS A 185 9.19 -8.73 -5.70
C LYS A 185 9.56 -9.05 -4.24
N LYS A 186 10.86 -9.17 -3.94
CA LYS A 186 11.35 -9.40 -2.57
C LYS A 186 11.02 -8.22 -1.65
N ARG A 187 11.24 -6.97 -2.09
CA ARG A 187 10.85 -5.75 -1.37
C ARG A 187 9.36 -5.79 -1.00
N PHE A 188 8.50 -6.03 -2.01
CA PHE A 188 7.05 -6.19 -1.79
C PHE A 188 6.70 -7.31 -0.80
N LEU A 189 7.25 -8.52 -0.97
CA LEU A 189 6.90 -9.67 -0.12
C LEU A 189 7.35 -9.49 1.33
N ASN A 190 8.46 -8.79 1.55
CA ASN A 190 8.94 -8.46 2.88
C ASN A 190 8.06 -7.43 3.57
N SER A 191 7.37 -6.55 2.83
CA SER A 191 6.53 -5.49 3.38
C SER A 191 5.27 -5.99 4.10
N VAL A 192 4.77 -5.19 5.05
CA VAL A 192 3.42 -5.33 5.63
C VAL A 192 2.36 -4.61 4.79
N GLY A 193 2.75 -3.61 4.01
CA GLY A 193 1.91 -2.91 3.05
C GLY A 193 2.75 -2.47 1.86
N GLY A 194 2.29 -2.78 0.65
CA GLY A 194 3.05 -2.49 -0.56
C GLY A 194 2.15 -2.13 -1.75
N TRP A 195 2.66 -1.25 -2.61
CA TRP A 195 2.09 -0.94 -3.91
C TRP A 195 2.20 -2.13 -4.87
N GLY A 196 3.32 -2.85 -4.82
CA GLY A 196 3.69 -3.98 -5.69
C GLY A 196 4.29 -3.52 -7.01
N VAL A 197 5.35 -2.70 -6.93
CA VAL A 197 6.05 -2.10 -8.08
C VAL A 197 6.51 -3.17 -9.09
N TYR A 198 6.85 -4.37 -8.60
CA TYR A 198 7.25 -5.50 -9.44
C TYR A 198 6.20 -5.86 -10.51
N ALA A 199 4.89 -5.74 -10.21
CA ALA A 199 3.86 -6.08 -11.18
C ALA A 199 3.71 -5.02 -12.28
N ASP A 200 3.97 -3.75 -11.97
CA ASP A 200 3.95 -2.68 -12.97
C ASP A 200 5.17 -2.75 -13.89
N SER A 201 6.33 -3.13 -13.33
CA SER A 201 7.54 -3.36 -14.13
C SER A 201 7.39 -4.51 -15.14
N SER A 202 6.56 -5.52 -14.83
CA SER A 202 6.31 -6.66 -15.72
C SER A 202 5.42 -6.32 -16.93
N ARG A 203 4.60 -5.27 -16.84
CA ARG A 203 3.75 -4.81 -17.95
C ARG A 203 4.51 -4.01 -19.01
N ASN A 204 5.68 -3.46 -18.66
CA ASN A 204 6.46 -2.56 -19.50
C ASN A 204 7.71 -3.21 -20.13
N GLN A 205 7.84 -4.54 -20.04
CA GLN A 205 8.91 -5.31 -20.71
C GLN A 205 8.46 -5.97 -22.04
N LEU A 206 7.31 -5.55 -22.58
CA LEU A 206 6.79 -5.97 -23.89
C LEU A 206 6.89 -4.83 -24.91
#